data_AF-A0A523D1K2-F1
#
_entry.id   AF-A0A523D1K2-F1
#
_cell.length_a   1.000
_cell.length_b   1.000
_cell.length_c   1.000
_cell.angle_alpha   90.00
_cell.angle_beta   90.00
_cell.angle_gamma   90.00
#
_symmetry.space_group_name_H-M   'P 1'
#
loop_
_entity.id
_entity.type
_entity.pdbx_description
1 polymer ?
#
loop_
_entity_poly.entity_id
_entity_poly.type
_entity_poly.pdbx_seq_one_letter_code
_entity_poly.pdbx_strand_id
1 'polypeptide(L)' 'MKIQHISAVTLAVQDMAQSVDFYRRLGLDIEYGGEDASFTSFRAGEGFINLIRTGS' A
#
# COMPACT_ATOMS: atom_id res chain seq x y z
N MET A 1 17.27 11.22 -20.20
CA MET A 1 16.22 10.49 -19.47
C MET A 1 15.40 11.51 -18.70
N LYS A 2 14.06 11.48 -18.81
CA LYS A 2 13.15 12.40 -18.10
C LYS A 2 12.20 11.58 -17.22
N ILE A 3 11.87 12.07 -16.03
CA ILE A 3 10.83 11.49 -15.18
C ILE A 3 9.46 11.72 -15.85
N GLN A 4 8.61 10.70 -15.89
CA GLN A 4 7.28 10.78 -16.49
C GLN A 4 6.17 10.92 -15.44
N HIS A 5 6.14 10.03 -14.45
CA HIS A 5 5.18 10.04 -13.36
C HIS A 5 5.74 9.28 -12.14
N ILE A 6 5.09 9.43 -10.99
CA ILE A 6 5.33 8.61 -9.80
C ILE A 6 4.41 7.39 -9.90
N SER A 7 4.99 6.19 -9.93
CA SER A 7 4.21 4.95 -10.04
C SER A 7 3.66 4.47 -8.70
N ALA A 8 4.24 4.88 -7.57
CA ALA A 8 3.78 4.46 -6.26
C ALA A 8 4.14 5.46 -5.15
N VAL A 9 3.31 5.49 -4.09
CA VAL A 9 3.62 6.17 -2.83
C VAL A 9 3.66 5.12 -1.72
N THR A 10 4.74 5.09 -0.93
CA THR A 10 4.88 4.19 0.22
C THR A 10 4.61 4.93 1.53
N LEU A 11 3.66 4.43 2.31
CA LEU A 11 3.25 4.94 3.61
C LEU A 11 3.73 3.99 4.71
N ALA A 12 4.38 4.56 5.72
CA ALA A 12 4.81 3.83 6.89
C ALA A 12 3.62 3.71 7.87
N VAL A 13 3.27 2.49 8.28
CA VAL A 13 2.10 2.21 9.13
C VAL A 13 2.48 1.43 10.38
N GLN A 14 1.83 1.72 11.51
CA GLN A 14 2.07 1.01 12.76
C GLN A 14 1.34 -0.34 12.82
N ASP A 15 0.10 -0.38 12.33
CA ASP A 15 -0.74 -1.57 12.29
C ASP A 15 -1.12 -1.87 10.84
N MET A 16 -0.64 -3.00 10.31
CA MET A 16 -0.90 -3.40 8.93
C MET A 16 -2.35 -3.84 8.74
N ALA A 17 -2.92 -4.60 9.67
CA ALA A 17 -4.29 -5.09 9.55
C ALA A 17 -5.31 -3.94 9.53
N GLN A 18 -5.19 -2.99 10.45
CA GLN A 18 -6.05 -1.80 10.47
C GLN A 18 -5.90 -0.96 9.20
N SER A 19 -4.67 -0.79 8.71
CA SER A 19 -4.41 -0.02 7.49
C SER A 19 -4.98 -0.72 6.26
N VAL A 20 -4.86 -2.04 6.18
CA VAL A 20 -5.40 -2.83 5.08
C VAL A 20 -6.93 -2.78 5.06
N ASP A 21 -7.59 -2.93 6.21
CA ASP A 21 -9.05 -2.78 6.31
C ASP A 21 -9.50 -1.40 5.82
N PHE A 22 -8.80 -0.33 6.21
CA PHE A 22 -9.09 1.04 5.76
C PHE A 22 -9.06 1.15 4.22
N TYR A 23 -7.97 0.72 3.57
CA TYR A 23 -7.86 0.85 2.11
C TYR A 23 -8.81 -0.08 1.34
N ARG A 24 -9.13 -1.26 1.86
CA ARG A 24 -10.16 -2.14 1.27
C ARG A 24 -11.55 -1.50 1.34
N ARG A 25 -11.90 -0.83 2.44
CA ARG A 25 -13.18 -0.11 2.57
C ARG A 25 -13.29 1.09 1.62
N LEU A 26 -12.16 1.67 1.22
CA LEU A 26 -12.10 2.67 0.16
C LEU A 26 -12.24 2.06 -1.25
N GLY A 27 -12.30 0.73 -1.37
CA GLY A 27 -12.46 0.02 -2.64
C GLY A 27 -11.14 -0.25 -3.36
N LEU A 28 -9.99 -0.16 -2.68
CA LEU A 28 -8.72 -0.54 -3.29
C LEU A 28 -8.50 -2.05 -3.17
N ASP A 29 -8.07 -2.65 -4.26
CA ASP A 29 -7.70 -4.05 -4.31
C ASP A 29 -6.24 -4.25 -3.88
N ILE A 30 -5.99 -5.29 -3.09
CA ILE A 30 -4.63 -5.73 -2.74
C ILE A 30 -4.02 -6.40 -3.97
N GLU A 31 -2.92 -5.84 -4.45
CA GLU A 31 -2.11 -6.42 -5.52
C GLU A 31 -1.10 -7.44 -4.95
N TYR A 32 -0.52 -7.14 -3.78
CA TYR A 32 0.49 -7.96 -3.13
C TYR A 32 0.47 -7.74 -1.61
N GLY A 33 0.78 -8.78 -0.83
CA GLY A 33 0.84 -8.71 0.63
C GLY A 33 -0.51 -8.97 1.29
N GLY A 34 -0.79 -8.29 2.40
CA GLY A 34 -1.99 -8.49 3.19
C GLY A 34 -1.85 -7.98 4.63
N GLU A 35 -2.84 -8.29 5.46
CA GLU A 35 -2.96 -7.81 6.84
C GLU A 35 -1.79 -8.23 7.73
N ASP A 36 -1.18 -9.39 7.47
CA ASP A 36 -0.05 -9.94 8.23
C ASP A 36 1.32 -9.68 7.59
N ALA A 37 1.38 -8.97 6.46
CA ALA A 37 2.62 -8.74 5.73
C ALA A 37 3.42 -7.55 6.30
N SER A 38 4.75 -7.60 6.18
CA SER A 38 5.60 -6.41 6.47
C SER A 38 5.47 -5.33 5.40
N PHE A 39 4.99 -5.69 4.21
CA PHE A 39 4.77 -4.80 3.07
C PHE A 39 3.54 -5.24 2.28
N THR A 40 2.66 -4.29 1.97
CA THR A 40 1.41 -4.53 1.22
C THR A 40 1.23 -3.47 0.14
N SER A 41 0.82 -3.87 -1.06
CA SER A 41 0.57 -2.98 -2.19
C SER A 41 -0.88 -3.02 -2.60
N PHE A 42 -1.49 -1.85 -2.76
CA PHE A 42 -2.82 -1.65 -3.29
C PHE A 42 -2.77 -1.05 -4.69
N ARG A 43 -3.65 -1.52 -5.58
CA ARG A 43 -3.86 -0.92 -6.89
C ARG A 43 -4.60 0.41 -6.76
N ALA A 44 -4.06 1.47 -7.37
CA ALA A 44 -4.64 2.80 -7.40
C ALA A 44 -4.57 3.38 -8.82
N GLY A 45 -5.49 2.94 -9.69
CA GLY A 45 -5.46 3.25 -11.12
C GLY A 45 -4.21 2.67 -11.79
N GLU A 46 -3.44 3.52 -12.46
CA GLU A 46 -2.16 3.12 -13.09
C GLU A 46 -1.00 2.99 -12.10
N GLY A 47 -1.19 3.43 -10.85
CA GLY A 47 -0.17 3.42 -9.81
C GLY A 47 -0.55 2.56 -8.60
N PHE A 48 0.20 2.75 -7.51
CA PHE A 48 0.08 1.97 -6.29
C PHE A 48 0.14 2.82 -5.02
N ILE A 49 -0.57 2.36 -3.99
CA ILE A 49 -0.31 2.75 -2.60
C ILE A 49 0.35 1.57 -1.92
N ASN A 50 1.55 1.77 -1.40
CA ASN A 50 2.28 0.75 -0.67
C ASN A 50 2.23 1.08 0.82
N LEU A 51 2.09 0.04 1.64
CA LEU A 51 2.20 0.12 3.09
C LEU A 51 3.46 -0.63 3.50
N ILE A 52 4.24 -0.03 4.40
CA ILE A 52 5.36 -0.69 5.06
C ILE A 52 5.15 -0.62 6.57
N ARG A 53 5.22 -1.77 7.25
CA ARG A 53 5.07 -1.81 8.71
C ARG A 53 6.28 -1.16 9.38
N THR A 54 6.03 -0.20 10.27
CA THR A 54 7.06 0.39 11.11
C THR A 54 7.19 -0.39 12.40
N GLY A 55 8.42 -0.80 12.74
CA GLY A 55 8.72 -1.56 13.95
C GLY A 55 8.61 -3.08 13.76
N SER A 56 9.53 -3.78 14.42
CA SER A 56 9.53 -5.24 14.59
C SER A 56 8.64 -5.64 15.75
#